data_AF-A0A7X7QEU6-F1
#
_entry.id   AF-A0A7X7QEU6-F1
#
_cell.length_a   1.000
_cell.length_b   1.000
_cell.length_c   1.000
_cell.angle_alpha   90.00
_cell.angle_beta   90.00
_cell.angle_gamma   90.00
#
_symmetry.space_group_name_H-M   'P 1'
#
loop_
_entity.id
_entity.type
_entity.pdbx_description
1 polymer ?
#
loop_
_entity_poly.entity_id
_entity_poly.type
_entity_poly.pdbx_seq_one_letter_code
_entity_poly.pdbx_strand_id
1 'polypeptide(L)'
;QVYKECLGGRPCRFGQRNFYHSAVISGPTPLTAADVEVPDLRGGFSYLIAALAAQGRSAVRGIGIIDRGYEHFTDKLAALGAQFERG
;
A
#
# COMPACT_ATOMS: atom_id res chain seq x y z
N GLN A 1 -6.52 7.51 -10.87
CA GLN A 1 -7.30 8.78 -10.81
C GLN A 1 -8.25 8.72 -9.62
N VAL A 2 -8.52 9.83 -8.94
CA VAL A 2 -9.43 9.89 -7.77
C VAL A 2 -10.66 10.73 -8.08
N TYR A 3 -11.80 10.35 -7.49
CA TYR A 3 -13.13 10.89 -7.81
C TYR A 3 -13.93 11.20 -6.54
N LYS A 4 -14.82 12.19 -6.64
CA LYS A 4 -15.78 12.54 -5.58
C LYS A 4 -17.10 11.80 -5.75
N GLU A 5 -17.30 11.19 -6.91
CA GLU A 5 -18.47 10.42 -7.28
C GLU A 5 -18.33 8.98 -6.79
N CYS A 6 -19.47 8.38 -6.42
CA CYS A 6 -19.53 6.95 -6.16
C CYS A 6 -19.43 6.19 -7.49
N LEU A 7 -18.33 5.48 -7.71
CA LEU A 7 -18.14 4.70 -8.94
C LEU A 7 -18.84 3.33 -8.90
N GLY A 8 -19.21 2.86 -7.72
CA GLY A 8 -20.02 1.66 -7.52
C GLY A 8 -21.47 2.04 -7.22
N GLY A 9 -22.44 1.39 -7.85
CA GLY A 9 -23.88 1.67 -7.68
C GLY A 9 -24.48 1.32 -6.30
N ARG A 10 -23.65 1.12 -5.26
CA ARG A 10 -24.10 0.86 -3.88
C ARG A 10 -24.12 2.16 -3.08
N PRO A 11 -25.04 2.32 -2.12
CA PRO A 11 -25.04 3.47 -1.21
C PRO A 11 -23.68 3.60 -0.48
N CYS A 12 -23.06 4.76 -0.59
CA CYS A 12 -21.77 5.07 0.02
C CYS A 12 -21.95 5.94 1.27
N ARG A 13 -21.15 5.70 2.32
CA ARG A 13 -21.10 6.53 3.55
C ARG A 13 -20.88 8.02 3.26
N PHE A 14 -20.14 8.34 2.20
CA PHE A 14 -19.84 9.71 1.82
C PHE A 14 -20.97 10.37 1.02
N GLY A 15 -21.88 9.59 0.41
CA GLY A 15 -23.01 10.11 -0.38
C GLY A 15 -22.58 11.23 -1.32
N GLN A 16 -23.30 12.36 -1.30
CA GLN A 16 -23.00 13.56 -2.08
C GLN A 16 -22.16 14.61 -1.31
N ARG A 17 -21.38 14.19 -0.29
CA ARG A 17 -20.68 15.12 0.62
C ARG A 17 -19.33 15.65 0.08
N ASN A 18 -19.10 15.64 -1.24
CA ASN A 18 -17.93 16.21 -1.92
C ASN A 18 -16.53 15.71 -1.48
N PHE A 19 -16.43 14.55 -0.81
CA PHE A 19 -15.16 13.93 -0.44
C PHE A 19 -14.58 13.11 -1.59
N TYR A 20 -13.26 13.09 -1.76
CA TYR A 20 -12.59 12.10 -2.60
C TYR A 20 -12.63 10.73 -1.91
N HIS A 21 -13.36 9.78 -2.50
CA HIS A 21 -13.60 8.48 -1.87
C HIS A 21 -13.69 7.30 -2.85
N SER A 22 -13.47 7.58 -4.13
CA SER A 22 -13.37 6.56 -5.17
C SER A 22 -12.05 6.75 -5.92
N ALA A 23 -11.46 5.64 -6.35
CA ALA A 23 -10.25 5.65 -7.18
C ALA A 23 -10.39 4.63 -8.31
N VAL A 24 -9.93 5.01 -9.51
CA VAL A 24 -9.76 4.09 -10.63
C VAL A 24 -8.27 3.81 -10.79
N ILE A 25 -7.93 2.52 -10.75
CA ILE A 25 -6.59 1.97 -10.96
C ILE A 25 -6.61 1.22 -12.29
N SER A 26 -5.70 1.56 -13.20
CA SER A 26 -5.55 0.88 -14.49
C SER A 26 -4.21 0.15 -14.51
N GLY A 27 -4.23 -1.13 -14.84
CA GLY A 27 -3.03 -1.97 -14.87
C GLY A 27 -3.15 -3.13 -15.86
N PRO A 28 -2.15 -4.00 -15.93
CA PRO A 28 -0.96 -4.04 -15.05
C PRO A 28 0.02 -2.90 -15.35
N THR A 29 0.56 -2.27 -14.31
CA THR A 29 1.66 -1.32 -14.41
C THR A 29 2.90 -1.96 -13.81
N PRO A 30 4.00 -2.15 -14.57
CA PRO A 30 5.27 -2.57 -14.00
C PRO A 30 5.72 -1.57 -12.95
N LEU A 31 5.89 -2.03 -11.71
CA LEU A 31 6.39 -1.20 -10.62
C LEU A 31 7.91 -1.13 -10.70
N THR A 32 8.48 0.04 -10.40
CA THR A 32 9.93 0.26 -10.32
C THR A 32 10.31 0.66 -8.91
N ALA A 33 11.55 0.39 -8.54
CA ALA A 33 12.10 0.76 -7.25
C ALA A 33 11.87 2.24 -6.93
N ALA A 34 11.54 2.52 -5.66
CA ALA A 34 11.33 3.86 -5.16
C ALA A 34 11.76 3.99 -3.69
N ASP A 35 12.03 5.22 -3.27
CA ASP A 35 12.12 5.59 -1.85
C ASP A 35 10.73 6.05 -1.39
N VAL A 36 10.15 5.32 -0.45
CA VAL A 36 8.77 5.53 0.01
C VAL A 36 8.69 5.58 1.53
N GLU A 37 7.84 6.48 2.03
CA GLU A 37 7.48 6.59 3.45
C GLU A 37 6.11 5.94 3.67
N VAL A 38 6.02 5.02 4.63
CA VAL A 38 4.76 4.37 5.01
C VAL A 38 3.84 5.39 5.72
N PRO A 39 2.65 5.71 5.18
CA PRO A 39 1.84 6.80 5.71
C PRO A 39 0.98 6.39 6.92
N ASP A 40 0.61 5.11 7.02
CA ASP A 40 -0.27 4.58 8.05
C ASP A 40 -0.18 3.06 8.17
N LEU A 41 -0.88 2.47 9.14
CA LEU A 41 -0.86 1.04 9.40
C LEU A 41 -1.46 0.19 8.26
N ARG A 42 -2.63 0.56 7.74
CA ARG A 42 -3.39 -0.28 6.79
C ARG A 42 -2.93 -0.07 5.36
N GLY A 43 -2.82 1.20 4.93
CA GLY A 43 -2.24 1.58 3.65
C GLY A 43 -0.77 1.18 3.57
N GLY A 44 -0.02 1.30 4.68
CA GLY A 44 1.40 1.00 4.75
C GLY A 44 1.81 -0.39 4.31
N PHE A 45 1.03 -1.42 4.65
CA PHE A 45 1.35 -2.77 4.19
C PHE A 45 1.30 -2.89 2.66
N SER A 46 0.42 -2.12 1.99
CA SER A 46 0.35 -2.10 0.53
C SER A 46 1.61 -1.51 -0.11
N TYR A 47 2.27 -0.55 0.56
CA TYR A 47 3.54 0.02 0.09
C TYR A 47 4.66 -1.02 0.16
N LEU A 48 4.67 -1.82 1.22
CA LEU A 48 5.63 -2.91 1.37
C LEU A 48 5.46 -3.98 0.28
N ILE A 49 4.23 -4.39 0.00
CA ILE A 49 3.95 -5.34 -1.09
C ILE A 49 4.32 -4.75 -2.45
N ALA A 50 4.01 -3.46 -2.69
CA ALA A 50 4.41 -2.78 -3.91
C ALA A 50 5.93 -2.71 -4.07
N ALA A 51 6.68 -2.45 -2.99
CA ALA A 51 8.13 -2.41 -2.98
C ALA A 51 8.76 -3.79 -3.27
N LEU A 52 8.17 -4.87 -2.75
CA LEU A 52 8.60 -6.25 -3.04
C LEU A 52 8.30 -6.70 -4.47
N ALA A 53 7.22 -6.18 -5.08
CA ALA A 53 6.85 -6.46 -6.46
C ALA A 53 7.57 -5.58 -7.49
N ALA A 54 8.25 -4.51 -7.04
CA ALA A 54 8.91 -3.55 -7.90
C ALA A 54 10.23 -4.10 -8.49
N GLN A 55 10.52 -3.73 -9.73
CA GLN A 55 11.81 -4.01 -10.35
C GLN A 55 12.89 -3.10 -9.74
N GLY A 56 13.94 -3.71 -9.18
CA GLY A 56 15.05 -3.02 -8.52
C GLY A 56 14.94 -3.08 -6.99
N ARG A 57 15.74 -2.25 -6.30
CA ARG A 57 15.77 -2.19 -4.83
C ARG A 57 15.05 -0.94 -4.32
N SER A 58 13.89 -1.13 -3.69
CA SER A 58 13.16 -0.05 -3.03
C SER A 58 13.70 0.23 -1.63
N ALA A 59 13.60 1.48 -1.18
CA ALA A 59 13.83 1.87 0.20
C ALA A 59 12.48 2.21 0.85
N VAL A 60 12.17 1.56 1.98
CA VAL A 60 10.88 1.76 2.67
C VAL A 60 11.15 2.25 4.08
N ARG A 61 10.65 3.44 4.39
CA ARG A 61 10.75 4.10 5.71
C ARG A 61 9.41 4.07 6.44
N GLY A 62 9.44 4.29 7.75
CA GLY A 62 8.22 4.29 8.58
C GLY A 62 7.64 2.90 8.85
N ILE A 63 8.38 1.82 8.56
CA ILE A 63 7.92 0.42 8.71
C ILE A 63 7.42 0.10 10.13
N GLY A 64 7.98 0.73 11.17
CA GLY A 64 7.58 0.46 12.56
C GLY A 64 6.08 0.70 12.86
N ILE A 65 5.39 1.48 12.02
CA ILE A 65 3.94 1.67 12.12
C ILE A 65 3.20 0.36 11.85
N ILE A 66 3.71 -0.50 10.95
CA ILE A 66 3.10 -1.77 10.54
C ILE A 66 3.10 -2.78 11.69
N ASP A 67 4.16 -2.78 12.52
CA ASP A 67 4.30 -3.68 13.66
C ASP A 67 3.13 -3.56 14.66
N ARG A 68 2.45 -2.41 14.71
CA ARG A 68 1.29 -2.16 15.59
C ARG A 68 0.04 -2.96 15.25
N GLY A 69 -0.05 -3.54 14.05
CA GLY A 69 -1.22 -4.32 13.62
C GLY A 69 -0.89 -5.58 12.85
N TYR A 70 0.39 -5.84 12.57
CA TYR A 70 0.85 -7.04 11.88
C TYR A 70 2.02 -7.65 12.65
N GLU A 71 1.66 -8.53 13.59
CA GLU A 71 2.61 -9.27 14.39
C GLU A 71 3.51 -10.16 13.51
N HIS A 72 4.82 -10.13 13.75
CA HIS A 72 5.83 -10.94 13.08
C HIS A 72 5.77 -10.87 11.54
N PHE A 73 5.42 -9.70 10.98
CA PHE A 73 5.19 -9.60 9.53
C PHE A 73 6.47 -9.83 8.72
N THR A 74 7.64 -9.42 9.23
CA THR A 74 8.93 -9.69 8.58
C THR A 74 9.24 -11.17 8.50
N ASP A 75 8.95 -11.90 9.57
CA ASP A 75 9.22 -13.33 9.65
C ASP A 75 8.32 -14.08 8.65
N LYS A 76 7.06 -13.67 8.56
CA LYS A 76 6.10 -14.18 7.57
C LYS A 76 6.55 -13.88 6.14
N LEU A 77 7.05 -12.67 5.87
CA LEU A 77 7.56 -12.32 4.54
C LEU A 77 8.82 -13.11 4.19
N ALA A 78 9.77 -13.26 5.12
CA ALA A 78 10.96 -14.06 4.93
C ALA A 78 10.60 -15.53 4.68
N ALA A 79 9.63 -16.09 5.41
CA ALA A 79 9.12 -17.45 5.20
C ALA A 79 8.47 -17.64 3.81
N LEU A 80 7.97 -16.56 3.20
CA LEU A 80 7.45 -16.54 1.83
C LEU A 80 8.55 -16.27 0.77
N GLY A 81 9.82 -16.13 1.18
CA GLY A 81 10.94 -15.89 0.29
C GLY A 81 11.16 -14.42 -0.08
N ALA A 82 10.55 -13.48 0.64
CA ALA A 82 10.79 -12.06 0.41
C ALA A 82 12.26 -11.71 0.71
N GLN A 83 12.88 -10.94 -0.20
CA GLN A 83 14.24 -10.44 -0.03
C GLN A 83 14.20 -9.00 0.50
N PHE A 84 14.69 -8.81 1.72
CA PHE A 84 14.81 -7.49 2.33
C PHE A 84 15.95 -7.48 3.35
N GLU A 85 16.44 -6.29 3.64
CA GLU A 85 17.43 -6.02 4.68
C GLU A 85 16.93 -4.87 5.54
N ARG A 86 17.23 -4.91 6.85
CA ARG A 86 16.98 -3.79 7.77
C ARG A 86 18.32 -3.20 8.17
N GLY A 87 18.43 -1.87 8.08
CA GLY A 87 19.61 -1.09 8.44
C GLY A 87 19.22 0.21 9.12
#